data_AF-A0AAF0PY40-F1
#
_entry.id   AF-A0AAF0PY40-F1
#
_cell.length_a   1.000
_cell.length_b   1.000
_cell.length_c   1.000
_cell.angle_alpha   90.00
_cell.angle_beta   90.00
_cell.angle_gamma   90.00
#
_symmetry.space_group_name_H-M   'P 1'
#
loop_
_entity.id
_entity.type
_entity.pdbx_description
1 polymer ?
#
loop_
_entity_poly.entity_id
_entity_poly.type
_entity_poly.pdbx_seq_one_letter_code
_entity_poly.pdbx_strand_id
1 'polypeptide(L)'
;MKKIKLLINFVLILILLSYVNSTTSRPKWPNANKHFVLVHGACHGAWSWYKIAALMRSSGHNVTAIGLGASGINPKQVLEIPHLSDYLSPLTELMASLPAHEKVVLVGHSYSGLAITKAMESFPEKISVAIFLAALMPGPTHTLH
;
A
#
# COMPACT_ATOMS: atom_id res chain seq x y z
N MET A 1 15.00 38.26 -42.65
CA MET A 1 15.88 37.40 -41.82
C MET A 1 15.47 37.30 -40.35
N LYS A 2 15.25 38.40 -39.61
CA LYS A 2 14.88 38.36 -38.17
C LYS A 2 13.54 37.62 -37.88
N LYS A 3 12.50 37.83 -38.70
CA LYS A 3 11.19 37.16 -38.55
C LYS A 3 11.24 35.64 -38.73
N ILE A 4 12.08 35.15 -39.65
CA ILE A 4 12.27 33.72 -39.91
C ILE A 4 13.00 33.04 -38.74
N LYS A 5 14.03 33.67 -38.17
CA LYS A 5 14.70 33.16 -36.96
C LYS A 5 13.76 33.08 -35.75
N LEU A 6 12.87 34.06 -35.60
CA LEU A 6 11.87 34.05 -34.52
C LEU A 6 10.88 32.89 -34.66
N LEU A 7 10.42 32.62 -35.89
CA LEU A 7 9.51 31.51 -36.17
C LEU A 7 10.16 30.15 -35.88
N ILE A 8 11.42 29.97 -36.29
CA ILE A 8 12.19 28.73 -36.04
C ILE A 8 12.36 28.51 -34.53
N ASN A 9 12.70 29.55 -33.77
CA ASN A 9 12.84 29.43 -32.32
C ASN A 9 11.52 29.06 -31.64
N PHE A 10 10.40 29.61 -32.11
CA PHE A 10 9.08 29.30 -31.57
C PHE A 10 8.67 27.84 -31.83
N VAL A 11 8.95 27.33 -33.03
CA VAL A 11 8.70 25.92 -33.36
C VAL A 11 9.57 24.98 -32.53
N LEU A 12 10.85 25.30 -32.32
CA LEU A 12 11.75 24.53 -31.46
C LEU A 12 11.26 24.48 -30.00
N ILE A 13 10.77 25.61 -29.48
CA ILE A 13 10.19 25.70 -28.14
C ILE A 13 8.93 24.82 -28.03
N LEU A 14 8.04 24.84 -29.02
CA LEU A 14 6.84 23.99 -29.02
C LEU A 14 7.19 22.50 -29.07
N ILE A 15 8.18 22.12 -29.88
CA ILE A 15 8.67 20.73 -29.95
C ILE A 15 9.27 20.30 -28.61
N LEU A 16 10.13 21.14 -28.00
CA LEU A 16 10.71 20.86 -26.68
C LEU A 16 9.64 20.75 -25.59
N LEU A 17 8.63 21.64 -25.58
CA LEU A 17 7.50 21.59 -24.65
C LEU A 17 6.69 20.29 -24.79
N SER A 18 6.45 19.83 -26.02
CA SER A 18 5.74 18.57 -26.27
C SER A 18 6.52 17.35 -25.77
N TYR A 19 7.85 17.38 -25.87
CA TYR A 19 8.74 16.31 -25.40
C TYR A 19 8.86 16.28 -23.87
N VAL A 20 8.83 17.44 -23.22
CA VAL A 20 8.78 17.54 -21.75
C VAL A 20 7.43 17.05 -21.21
N ASN A 21 6.32 17.31 -21.90
CA ASN A 21 5.01 16.79 -21.49
C ASN A 21 4.89 15.26 -21.62
N SER A 22 5.47 14.65 -22.64
CA SER A 22 5.41 13.19 -22.83
C SER A 22 6.28 12.42 -21.84
N THR A 23 7.38 13.02 -21.37
CA THR A 23 8.24 12.44 -20.32
C THR A 23 7.67 12.63 -18.91
N THR A 24 6.73 13.56 -18.73
CA THR A 24 6.07 13.84 -17.44
C THR A 24 4.64 13.31 -17.34
N SER A 25 4.00 12.94 -18.46
CA SER A 25 2.66 12.33 -18.46
C SER A 25 2.72 10.92 -17.89
N ARG A 26 2.40 10.78 -16.60
CA ARG A 26 2.16 9.49 -15.97
C ARG A 26 1.02 8.76 -16.70
N PRO A 27 1.07 7.42 -16.83
CA PRO A 27 -0.05 6.65 -17.37
C PRO A 27 -1.33 7.01 -16.63
N LYS A 28 -2.35 7.49 -17.36
CA LYS A 28 -3.71 7.70 -16.84
C LYS A 28 -4.35 6.32 -16.66
N TRP A 29 -4.17 5.74 -15.48
CA TRP A 29 -4.97 4.59 -15.07
C TRP A 29 -6.43 5.03 -14.89
N PRO A 30 -7.42 4.18 -15.23
CA PRO A 30 -8.81 4.48 -14.93
C PRO A 30 -8.95 4.85 -13.46
N ASN A 31 -9.69 5.93 -13.20
CA ASN A 31 -9.70 6.70 -11.96
C ASN A 31 -10.48 5.97 -10.83
N ALA A 32 -10.10 4.74 -10.51
CA ALA A 32 -10.64 4.03 -9.36
C ALA A 32 -9.75 4.32 -8.15
N ASN A 33 -10.15 5.28 -7.31
CA ASN A 33 -9.58 5.41 -5.98
C ASN A 33 -9.81 4.08 -5.25
N LYS A 34 -8.72 3.49 -4.74
CA LYS A 34 -8.72 2.23 -3.98
C LYS A 34 -8.09 2.52 -2.64
N HIS A 35 -8.53 1.80 -1.63
CA HIS A 35 -7.91 1.83 -0.31
C HIS A 35 -6.92 0.67 -0.18
N PHE A 36 -5.64 0.99 -0.02
CA PHE A 36 -4.58 0.04 0.26
C PHE A 36 -4.30 -0.03 1.76
N VAL A 37 -4.27 -1.25 2.31
CA VAL A 37 -3.82 -1.53 3.67
C VAL A 37 -2.47 -2.23 3.58
N LEU A 38 -1.42 -1.61 4.10
CA LEU A 38 -0.05 -2.09 4.02
C LEU A 38 0.42 -2.60 5.37
N VAL A 39 0.81 -3.88 5.43
CA VAL A 39 1.22 -4.59 6.65
C VAL A 39 2.71 -4.94 6.55
N HIS A 40 3.51 -4.38 7.47
CA HIS A 40 4.97 -4.54 7.50
C HIS A 40 5.42 -5.95 7.89
N GLY A 41 6.68 -6.33 7.64
CA GLY A 41 7.23 -7.62 8.09
C GLY A 41 7.71 -7.62 9.55
N ALA A 42 8.24 -8.74 10.03
CA ALA A 42 8.82 -8.82 11.38
C ALA A 42 9.93 -7.77 11.60
N CYS A 43 10.05 -7.27 12.83
CA CYS A 43 11.01 -6.24 13.24
C CYS A 43 10.90 -4.88 12.52
N HIS A 44 9.82 -4.65 11.77
CA HIS A 44 9.52 -3.38 11.10
C HIS A 44 8.31 -2.70 11.74
N GLY A 45 7.83 -1.62 11.14
CA GLY A 45 6.60 -0.93 11.53
C GLY A 45 5.98 -0.25 10.31
N ALA A 46 4.88 0.49 10.51
CA ALA A 46 4.25 1.28 9.44
C ALA A 46 5.24 2.19 8.67
N TRP A 47 6.30 2.64 9.34
CA TRP A 47 7.36 3.48 8.79
C TRP A 47 8.07 2.88 7.57
N SER A 48 8.13 1.54 7.43
CA SER A 48 8.83 0.91 6.30
C SER A 48 8.18 1.23 4.95
N TRP A 49 6.90 1.64 4.98
CA TRP A 49 6.12 1.93 3.80
C TRP A 49 6.17 3.39 3.35
N TYR A 50 6.90 4.28 4.03
CA TYR A 50 6.78 5.74 3.83
C TYR A 50 6.89 6.18 2.36
N LYS A 51 7.87 5.64 1.61
CA LYS A 51 8.08 5.98 0.18
C LYS A 51 6.89 5.53 -0.68
N ILE A 52 6.47 4.28 -0.49
CA ILE A 52 5.40 3.68 -1.30
C ILE A 52 4.05 4.31 -0.95
N ALA A 53 3.79 4.57 0.32
CA ALA A 53 2.59 5.27 0.76
C ALA A 53 2.51 6.69 0.17
N ALA A 54 3.63 7.44 0.15
CA ALA A 54 3.68 8.75 -0.49
C ALA A 54 3.38 8.67 -1.99
N LEU A 55 3.99 7.72 -2.70
CA LEU A 55 3.75 7.51 -4.13
C LEU A 55 2.29 7.15 -4.43
N MET A 56 1.71 6.21 -3.69
CA MET A 56 0.32 5.79 -3.90
C MET A 56 -0.69 6.89 -3.58
N ARG A 57 -0.46 7.66 -2.50
CA ARG A 57 -1.28 8.85 -2.20
C ARG A 57 -1.16 9.91 -3.30
N SER A 58 0.04 10.14 -3.83
CA SER A 58 0.24 11.07 -4.96
C SER A 58 -0.49 10.65 -6.23
N SER A 59 -0.78 9.36 -6.36
CA SER A 59 -1.55 8.78 -7.48
C SER A 59 -3.06 8.75 -7.22
N GLY A 60 -3.54 9.28 -6.09
CA GLY A 60 -4.97 9.40 -5.78
C GLY A 60 -5.58 8.22 -5.03
N HIS A 61 -4.76 7.33 -4.46
CA HIS A 61 -5.24 6.20 -3.64
C HIS A 61 -5.26 6.53 -2.15
N ASN A 62 -6.23 5.96 -1.43
CA ASN A 62 -6.21 5.93 0.02
C ASN A 62 -5.21 4.88 0.51
N VAL A 63 -4.40 5.21 1.52
CA VAL A 63 -3.36 4.31 2.03
C VAL A 63 -3.30 4.34 3.54
N THR A 64 -3.51 3.17 4.15
CA THR A 64 -3.31 2.90 5.57
C THR A 64 -2.11 1.99 5.72
N ALA A 65 -0.99 2.52 6.21
CA ALA A 65 0.15 1.71 6.63
C ALA A 65 -0.01 1.44 8.13
N ILE A 66 -0.20 0.17 8.51
CA ILE A 66 -0.50 -0.19 9.89
C ILE A 66 0.76 -0.70 10.61
N GLY A 67 0.91 -0.36 11.90
CA GLY A 67 1.87 -0.98 12.80
C GLY A 67 1.19 -2.08 13.62
N LEU A 68 1.75 -3.29 13.56
CA LEU A 68 1.29 -4.43 14.35
C LEU A 68 1.70 -4.29 15.84
N GLY A 69 1.32 -5.27 16.66
CA GLY A 69 1.68 -5.30 18.09
C GLY A 69 3.20 -5.21 18.28
N ALA A 70 3.64 -4.47 19.28
CA ALA A 70 5.06 -4.24 19.61
C ALA A 70 5.96 -3.84 18.44
N SER A 71 5.39 -3.20 17.41
CA SER A 71 6.07 -2.85 16.17
C SER A 71 6.08 -1.34 15.94
N GLY A 72 7.20 -0.82 15.45
CA GLY A 72 7.37 0.62 15.20
C GLY A 72 7.21 1.45 16.48
N ILE A 73 6.18 2.31 16.53
CA ILE A 73 5.87 3.17 17.68
C ILE A 73 4.78 2.59 18.59
N ASN A 74 4.38 1.33 18.38
CA ASN A 74 3.43 0.66 19.28
C ASN A 74 4.05 0.61 20.69
N PRO A 75 3.32 1.04 21.74
CA PRO A 75 3.89 1.13 23.09
C PRO A 75 4.13 -0.23 23.74
N LYS A 76 3.44 -1.28 23.29
CA LYS A 76 3.58 -2.63 23.86
C LYS A 76 4.99 -3.16 23.60
N GLN A 77 5.56 -3.85 24.56
CA GLN A 77 6.81 -4.57 24.38
C GLN A 77 6.55 -6.00 23.88
N VAL A 78 7.52 -6.62 23.19
CA VAL A 78 7.37 -7.99 22.66
C VAL A 78 7.02 -9.01 23.76
N LEU A 79 7.58 -8.83 24.96
CA LEU A 79 7.29 -9.69 26.11
C LEU A 79 5.88 -9.51 26.70
N GLU A 80 5.20 -8.42 26.38
CA GLU A 80 3.83 -8.13 26.83
C GLU A 80 2.76 -8.72 25.90
N ILE A 81 3.17 -9.22 24.71
CA ILE A 81 2.28 -9.79 23.70
C ILE A 81 2.70 -11.23 23.34
N PRO A 82 2.59 -12.18 24.29
CA PRO A 82 3.12 -13.53 24.09
C PRO A 82 2.36 -14.34 23.02
N HIS A 83 1.14 -13.93 22.65
CA HIS A 83 0.33 -14.61 21.67
C HIS A 83 0.39 -13.91 20.30
N LEU A 84 0.38 -14.72 19.22
CA LEU A 84 0.31 -14.18 17.86
C LEU A 84 -0.95 -13.33 17.64
N SER A 85 -2.07 -13.66 18.29
CA SER A 85 -3.28 -12.85 18.24
C SER A 85 -3.08 -11.41 18.71
N ASP A 86 -2.24 -11.20 19.73
CA ASP A 86 -1.93 -9.87 20.26
C ASP A 86 -1.07 -9.06 19.28
N TYR A 87 -0.15 -9.74 18.59
CA TYR A 87 0.63 -9.15 17.50
C TYR A 87 -0.26 -8.72 16.34
N LEU A 88 -1.26 -9.54 16.00
CA LEU A 88 -2.16 -9.32 14.86
C LEU A 88 -3.36 -8.40 15.16
N SER A 89 -3.67 -8.15 16.44
CA SER A 89 -4.88 -7.42 16.86
C SER A 89 -5.08 -6.08 16.15
N PRO A 90 -4.04 -5.24 15.92
CA PRO A 90 -4.25 -3.96 15.25
C PRO A 90 -4.84 -4.11 13.84
N LEU A 91 -4.41 -5.14 13.09
CA LEU A 91 -4.94 -5.40 11.76
C LEU A 91 -6.40 -5.89 11.83
N THR A 92 -6.69 -6.80 12.77
CA THR A 92 -8.06 -7.31 12.97
C THR A 92 -9.02 -6.18 13.37
N GLU A 93 -8.60 -5.30 14.27
CA GLU A 93 -9.37 -4.13 14.70
C GLU A 93 -9.61 -3.14 13.55
N LEU A 94 -8.57 -2.86 12.75
CA LEU A 94 -8.70 -2.04 11.54
C LEU A 94 -9.74 -2.66 10.58
N MET A 95 -9.61 -3.94 10.25
CA MET A 95 -10.53 -4.62 9.34
C MET A 95 -11.96 -4.65 9.87
N ALA A 96 -12.15 -4.86 11.18
CA ALA A 96 -13.46 -4.79 11.82
C ALA A 96 -14.09 -3.39 11.71
N SER A 97 -13.28 -2.33 11.87
CA SER A 97 -13.73 -0.93 11.83
C SER A 97 -14.10 -0.43 10.43
N LEU A 98 -13.67 -1.10 9.36
CA LEU A 98 -14.02 -0.71 7.99
C LEU A 98 -15.54 -0.77 7.76
N PRO A 99 -16.13 0.21 7.05
CA PRO A 99 -17.53 0.17 6.64
C PRO A 99 -17.87 -1.14 5.91
N ALA A 100 -19.08 -1.66 6.12
CA ALA A 100 -19.48 -2.97 5.60
C ALA A 100 -19.40 -3.10 4.06
N HIS A 101 -19.53 -1.99 3.32
CA HIS A 101 -19.46 -1.96 1.87
C HIS A 101 -18.07 -1.63 1.32
N GLU A 102 -17.09 -1.32 2.19
CA GLU A 102 -15.75 -0.96 1.78
C GLU A 102 -14.88 -2.20 1.60
N LYS A 103 -14.17 -2.25 0.47
CA LYS A 103 -13.17 -3.30 0.18
C LYS A 103 -11.78 -2.71 0.02
N VAL A 104 -10.80 -3.33 0.66
CA VAL A 104 -9.40 -2.90 0.62
C VAL A 104 -8.54 -3.81 -0.26
N VAL A 105 -7.47 -3.25 -0.80
CA VAL A 105 -6.32 -4.02 -1.31
C VAL A 105 -5.40 -4.27 -0.14
N LEU A 106 -5.33 -5.53 0.31
CA LEU A 106 -4.57 -5.90 1.50
C LEU A 106 -3.18 -6.41 1.11
N VAL A 107 -2.13 -5.75 1.57
CA VAL A 107 -0.74 -6.05 1.20
C VAL A 107 0.05 -6.48 2.42
N GLY A 108 0.53 -7.72 2.43
CA GLY A 108 1.36 -8.27 3.50
C GLY A 108 2.79 -8.46 3.02
N HIS A 109 3.77 -7.93 3.76
CA HIS A 109 5.19 -8.14 3.49
C HIS A 109 5.81 -9.17 4.43
N SER A 110 6.60 -10.11 3.90
CA SER A 110 7.37 -11.07 4.69
C SER A 110 6.50 -11.83 5.71
N TYR A 111 6.83 -11.76 7.00
CA TYR A 111 6.11 -12.43 8.09
C TYR A 111 4.61 -12.09 8.17
N SER A 112 4.21 -10.90 7.72
CA SER A 112 2.80 -10.49 7.72
C SER A 112 1.94 -11.16 6.67
N GLY A 113 2.52 -12.05 5.88
CA GLY A 113 1.76 -13.09 5.19
C GLY A 113 0.79 -13.83 6.13
N LEU A 114 1.23 -14.18 7.35
CA LEU A 114 0.37 -14.80 8.37
C LEU A 114 -0.77 -13.85 8.81
N ALA A 115 -0.46 -12.57 8.97
CA ALA A 115 -1.40 -11.53 9.36
C ALA A 115 -2.53 -11.38 8.32
N ILE A 116 -2.15 -11.24 7.05
CA ILE A 116 -3.11 -11.06 5.97
C ILE A 116 -3.92 -12.32 5.69
N THR A 117 -3.33 -13.53 5.84
CA THR A 117 -4.11 -14.78 5.77
C THR A 117 -5.18 -14.84 6.86
N LYS A 118 -4.84 -14.47 8.11
CA LYS A 118 -5.84 -14.43 9.19
C LYS A 118 -6.97 -13.43 8.90
N ALA A 119 -6.63 -12.27 8.35
CA ALA A 119 -7.61 -11.26 7.94
C ALA A 119 -8.47 -11.74 6.76
N MET A 120 -7.90 -12.47 5.80
CA MET A 120 -8.63 -13.10 4.69
C MET A 120 -9.67 -14.11 5.19
N GLU A 121 -9.31 -14.92 6.18
CA GLU A 121 -10.24 -15.88 6.79
C GLU A 121 -11.37 -15.19 7.57
N SER A 122 -11.04 -14.10 8.28
CA SER A 122 -11.97 -13.45 9.21
C SER A 122 -12.86 -12.39 8.54
N PHE A 123 -12.40 -11.75 7.46
CA PHE A 123 -13.07 -10.66 6.75
C PHE A 123 -12.98 -10.79 5.22
N PRO A 124 -13.29 -11.97 4.62
CA PRO A 124 -13.13 -12.19 3.19
C PRO A 124 -13.94 -11.19 2.33
N GLU A 125 -15.09 -10.74 2.82
CA GLU A 125 -15.98 -9.80 2.15
C GLU A 125 -15.40 -8.38 2.04
N LYS A 126 -14.47 -8.00 2.94
CA LYS A 126 -13.84 -6.67 2.99
C LYS A 126 -12.53 -6.59 2.21
N ILE A 127 -12.10 -7.68 1.57
CA ILE A 127 -10.83 -7.74 0.84
C ILE A 127 -11.12 -7.87 -0.66
N SER A 128 -10.69 -6.87 -1.44
CA SER A 128 -10.81 -6.91 -2.90
C SER A 128 -9.77 -7.85 -3.53
N VAL A 129 -8.55 -7.83 -3.00
CA VAL A 129 -7.44 -8.70 -3.38
C VAL A 129 -6.41 -8.66 -2.26
N ALA A 130 -5.79 -9.81 -2.00
CA ALA A 130 -4.66 -9.94 -1.08
C ALA A 130 -3.35 -10.06 -1.88
N ILE A 131 -2.33 -9.31 -1.48
CA ILE A 131 -1.01 -9.28 -2.12
C ILE A 131 0.03 -9.74 -1.11
N PHE A 132 0.69 -10.86 -1.42
CA PHE A 132 1.78 -11.43 -0.65
C PHE A 132 3.11 -10.93 -1.23
N LEU A 133 3.64 -9.83 -0.68
CA LEU A 133 4.90 -9.24 -1.13
C LEU A 133 6.08 -9.92 -0.42
N ALA A 134 6.77 -10.84 -1.12
CA ALA A 134 7.87 -11.62 -0.55
C ALA A 134 7.49 -12.22 0.82
N ALA A 135 6.25 -12.71 0.93
CA ALA A 135 5.59 -13.03 2.18
C ALA A 135 5.30 -14.52 2.31
N LEU A 136 5.13 -14.98 3.56
CA LEU A 136 4.62 -16.32 3.85
C LEU A 136 3.20 -16.46 3.29
N MET A 137 2.90 -17.49 2.53
CA MET A 137 1.57 -17.70 1.94
C MET A 137 1.03 -19.07 2.35
N PRO A 138 0.62 -19.25 3.63
CA PRO A 138 0.07 -20.51 4.08
C PRO A 138 -1.27 -20.80 3.38
N GLY A 139 -1.43 -22.04 2.95
CA GLY A 139 -2.68 -22.54 2.39
C GLY A 139 -3.64 -23.07 3.47
N PRO A 140 -4.86 -23.49 3.08
CA PRO A 140 -5.89 -23.95 4.00
C PRO A 140 -5.50 -25.18 4.85
N THR A 141 -4.49 -25.93 4.41
CA THR A 141 -3.97 -27.11 5.11
C THR A 141 -3.01 -26.79 6.25
N HIS A 142 -2.56 -25.54 6.36
CA HIS A 142 -1.72 -25.07 7.46
C HIS A 142 -2.53 -24.12 8.34
N THR A 143 -3.24 -24.67 9.33
CA THR A 143 -3.95 -23.89 10.33
C THR A 143 -2.94 -23.28 11.31
N LEU A 144 -2.91 -21.96 11.43
CA LEU A 144 -2.19 -21.26 12.50
C LEU A 144 -2.99 -21.45 13.80
N HIS A 145 -2.70 -22.53 14.53
CA HIS A 145 -3.19 -22.75 15.89
C HIS A 145 -2.34 -21.99 16.90
#